data_AF-A0A9W8QK72-F1
#
_entry.id   AF-A0A9W8QK72-F1
#
_cell.length_a   1.000
_cell.length_b   1.000
_cell.length_c   1.000
_cell.angle_alpha   90.00
_cell.angle_beta   90.00
_cell.angle_gamma   90.00
#
_symmetry.space_group_name_H-M   'P 1'
#
loop_
_entity.id
_entity.type
_entity.pdbx_description
1 polymer ?
#
loop_
_entity_poly.entity_id
_entity_poly.type
_entity_poly.pdbx_seq_one_letter_code
_entity_poly.pdbx_strand_id
1 'polypeptide(L)'
;MPISTTNLNTIGLGVAALFAGFSIIGIANPRKVDDLFGVTHESSLNTAEAGGATAAATRTIDYTTLGVLVCGRDLTIAVAIYCLGRAGRNKEMGTVILSTMCVAILDIWLAWRNKKYPEALVASLGTVAVAMVGVKLRG
;
A
#
# COMPACT_ATOMS: atom_id res chain seq x y z
N MET A 1 19.41 11.80 -21.52
CA MET A 1 18.49 12.92 -21.79
C MET A 1 18.05 13.51 -20.47
N PRO A 2 18.25 14.82 -20.22
CA PRO A 2 17.77 15.45 -18.99
C PRO A 2 16.24 15.43 -19.04
N ILE A 3 15.62 14.70 -18.11
CA ILE A 3 14.17 14.67 -17.99
C ILE A 3 13.79 15.98 -17.31
N SER A 4 13.08 16.83 -18.04
CA SER A 4 12.56 18.11 -17.54
C SER A 4 11.83 17.90 -16.21
N THR A 5 12.00 18.86 -15.28
CA THR A 5 11.31 18.93 -13.98
C THR A 5 9.80 18.75 -14.10
N THR A 6 9.21 19.19 -15.21
CA THR A 6 7.78 19.00 -15.54
C THR A 6 7.44 17.53 -15.77
N ASN A 7 8.27 16.79 -16.50
CA ASN A 7 8.06 15.36 -16.76
C ASN A 7 8.20 14.54 -15.48
N LEU A 8 9.14 14.90 -14.60
CA LEU A 8 9.29 14.29 -13.28
C LEU A 8 8.04 14.50 -12.41
N ASN A 9 7.50 15.72 -12.41
CA ASN A 9 6.30 16.01 -11.65
C ASN A 9 5.07 15.22 -12.17
N THR A 10 4.91 15.10 -13.48
CA THR A 10 3.85 14.27 -14.09
C THR A 10 3.99 12.80 -13.72
N ILE A 11 5.22 12.27 -13.69
CA ILE A 11 5.47 10.88 -13.29
C ILE A 11 5.16 10.66 -11.80
N GLY A 12 5.54 11.61 -10.93
CA GLY A 12 5.18 11.56 -9.51
C GLY A 12 3.67 11.65 -9.25
N LEU A 13 2.96 12.52 -9.99
CA LEU A 13 1.50 12.60 -10.00
C LEU A 13 0.84 11.30 -10.48
N GLY A 14 1.47 10.60 -11.44
CA GLY A 14 1.04 9.26 -11.85
C GLY A 14 1.13 8.24 -10.72
N VAL A 15 2.19 8.29 -9.89
CA VAL A 15 2.30 7.46 -8.69
C VAL A 15 1.21 7.80 -7.68
N ALA A 16 0.91 9.09 -7.47
CA ALA A 16 -0.20 9.51 -6.61
C ALA A 16 -1.55 8.96 -7.09
N ALA A 17 -1.81 9.02 -8.40
CA ALA A 17 -3.04 8.49 -9.00
C ALA A 17 -3.15 6.96 -8.82
N LEU A 18 -2.03 6.25 -8.88
CA LEU A 18 -1.96 4.79 -8.63
C LEU A 18 -2.37 4.46 -7.19
N PHE A 19 -1.81 5.15 -6.19
CA PHE A 19 -2.18 4.98 -4.78
C PHE A 19 -3.64 5.39 -4.51
N ALA A 20 -4.13 6.46 -5.13
CA ALA A 20 -5.54 6.84 -5.05
C ALA A 20 -6.46 5.76 -5.64
N GLY A 21 -6.06 5.14 -6.76
CA GLY A 21 -6.77 4.01 -7.36
C GLY A 21 -6.85 2.80 -6.44
N PHE A 22 -5.74 2.42 -5.80
CA PHE A 22 -5.73 1.33 -4.81
C PHE A 22 -6.62 1.63 -3.61
N SER A 23 -6.61 2.87 -3.12
CA SER A 23 -7.50 3.34 -2.06
C SER A 23 -8.98 3.19 -2.44
N ILE A 24 -9.39 3.61 -3.65
CA ILE A 24 -10.78 3.49 -4.12
C ILE A 24 -11.19 2.02 -4.27
N ILE A 25 -10.32 1.17 -4.84
CA ILE A 25 -10.58 -0.26 -5.00
C ILE A 25 -10.71 -0.94 -3.63
N GLY A 26 -9.90 -0.52 -2.65
CA GLY A 26 -9.94 -1.04 -1.29
C GLY A 26 -11.24 -0.72 -0.55
N ILE A 27 -11.80 0.48 -0.75
CA ILE A 27 -13.14 0.85 -0.22
C ILE A 27 -14.24 0.09 -0.95
N ALA A 28 -14.16 -0.03 -2.28
CA ALA A 28 -15.19 -0.66 -3.08
C ALA A 28 -15.25 -2.18 -2.87
N ASN A 29 -14.12 -2.82 -2.57
CA ASN A 29 -14.02 -4.28 -2.42
C ASN A 29 -13.19 -4.67 -1.18
N PRO A 30 -13.63 -4.37 0.05
CA PRO A 30 -12.87 -4.66 1.27
C PRO A 30 -12.66 -6.16 1.48
N ARG A 31 -13.60 -7.00 1.00
CA ARG A 31 -13.46 -8.47 1.01
C ARG A 31 -12.30 -8.97 0.16
N LYS A 32 -11.99 -8.30 -0.96
CA LYS A 32 -10.85 -8.68 -1.81
C LYS A 32 -9.52 -8.25 -1.19
N VAL A 33 -9.51 -7.13 -0.47
CA VAL A 33 -8.34 -6.69 0.31
C VAL A 33 -8.05 -7.70 1.41
N ASP A 34 -9.08 -8.14 2.12
CA ASP A 34 -8.94 -9.16 3.14
C ASP A 34 -8.54 -10.55 2.58
N ASP A 35 -9.12 -10.99 1.46
CA ASP A 35 -8.67 -12.22 0.77
C ASP A 35 -7.24 -12.12 0.22
N LEU A 36 -6.74 -10.91 -0.05
CA LEU A 36 -5.36 -10.70 -0.48
C LEU A 36 -4.39 -10.82 0.70
N PHE A 37 -4.71 -10.21 1.83
CA PHE A 37 -3.82 -10.15 3.00
C PHE A 37 -4.04 -11.27 4.03
N GLY A 38 -5.18 -11.94 4.03
CA GLY A 38 -5.51 -13.08 4.89
C GLY A 38 -5.66 -12.77 6.38
N VAL A 39 -5.75 -11.48 6.75
CA VAL A 39 -5.59 -11.04 8.15
C VAL A 39 -6.82 -11.38 9.02
N THR A 40 -8.05 -11.33 8.50
CA THR A 40 -9.22 -11.77 9.29
C THR A 40 -9.25 -13.30 9.49
N HIS A 41 -8.74 -14.07 8.53
CA HIS A 41 -8.73 -15.53 8.53
C HIS A 41 -7.75 -16.11 9.57
N GLU A 42 -6.61 -15.45 9.80
CA GLU A 42 -5.71 -15.80 10.93
C GLU A 42 -6.30 -15.40 12.29
N SER A 43 -7.10 -14.33 12.36
CA SER A 43 -7.75 -13.94 13.61
C SER A 43 -8.78 -14.98 14.05
N SER A 44 -9.55 -15.56 13.12
CA SER A 44 -10.57 -16.58 13.46
C SER A 44 -9.97 -17.93 13.85
N LEU A 45 -8.86 -18.35 13.22
CA LEU A 45 -8.14 -19.59 13.57
C LEU A 45 -7.49 -19.51 14.95
N ASN A 46 -6.83 -18.40 15.27
CA ASN A 46 -6.25 -18.17 16.62
C ASN A 46 -7.32 -18.08 17.72
N THR A 47 -8.57 -17.73 17.37
CA THR A 47 -9.68 -17.66 18.33
C THR A 47 -10.28 -19.05 18.60
N ALA A 48 -10.23 -19.97 17.64
CA ALA A 48 -10.77 -21.33 17.78
C ALA A 48 -9.87 -22.26 18.63
N GLU A 49 -8.56 -22.01 18.69
CA GLU A 49 -7.61 -22.76 19.53
C GLU A 49 -7.47 -22.20 20.96
N ALA A 50 -7.99 -21.00 21.24
CA ALA A 50 -7.94 -20.37 22.57
C ALA A 50 -9.07 -20.87 23.49
N GLY A 51 -9.11 -22.19 23.73
CA GLY A 51 -9.93 -22.80 24.77
C GLY A 51 -9.40 -22.50 26.17
N GLY A 52 -9.58 -21.27 26.67
CA GLY A 52 -9.25 -20.96 28.06
C GLY A 52 -8.98 -19.49 28.36
N ALA A 53 -9.96 -18.83 28.97
CA ALA A 53 -9.80 -17.77 29.98
C ALA A 53 -8.96 -16.50 29.67
N THR A 54 -8.67 -16.15 28.41
CA THR A 54 -8.15 -14.81 28.05
C THR A 54 -8.95 -14.17 26.91
N ALA A 55 -10.27 -14.07 27.09
CA ALA A 55 -11.18 -13.35 26.18
C ALA A 55 -11.15 -11.81 26.40
N ALA A 56 -9.98 -11.25 26.70
CA ALA A 56 -9.81 -9.84 27.08
C ALA A 56 -8.71 -9.15 26.25
N ALA A 57 -8.68 -9.37 24.93
CA ALA A 57 -8.11 -8.47 23.91
C ALA A 57 -8.31 -9.01 22.48
N THR A 58 -9.36 -9.80 22.22
CA THR A 58 -9.62 -10.30 20.86
C THR A 58 -10.17 -9.17 20.01
N ARG A 59 -9.28 -8.34 19.47
CA ARG A 59 -9.59 -7.37 18.42
C ARG A 59 -9.97 -8.18 17.20
N THR A 60 -11.24 -8.51 17.05
CA THR A 60 -11.80 -9.01 15.79
C THR A 60 -11.57 -7.92 14.75
N ILE A 61 -10.44 -8.01 14.05
CA ILE A 61 -10.15 -7.11 12.95
C ILE A 61 -11.14 -7.49 11.85
N ASP A 62 -12.18 -6.68 11.67
CA ASP A 62 -13.16 -6.88 10.62
C ASP A 62 -12.53 -6.53 9.25
N TYR A 63 -12.97 -7.20 8.18
CA TYR A 63 -12.50 -6.95 6.81
C TYR A 63 -12.75 -5.50 6.39
N THR A 64 -13.79 -4.86 6.96
CA THR A 64 -14.07 -3.43 6.79
C THR A 64 -12.99 -2.55 7.44
N THR A 65 -12.50 -2.92 8.62
CA THR A 65 -11.46 -2.17 9.35
C THR A 65 -10.11 -2.29 8.64
N LEU A 66 -9.78 -3.47 8.12
CA LEU A 66 -8.59 -3.67 7.27
C LEU A 66 -8.68 -2.88 5.97
N GLY A 67 -9.82 -2.96 5.28
CA GLY A 67 -10.08 -2.20 4.06
C GLY A 67 -9.90 -0.69 4.28
N VAL A 68 -10.44 -0.16 5.37
CA VAL A 68 -10.30 1.26 5.75
C VAL A 68 -8.86 1.61 6.11
N LEU A 69 -8.12 0.73 6.81
CA LEU A 69 -6.74 1.01 7.21
C LEU A 69 -5.79 1.05 6.00
N VAL A 70 -5.89 0.05 5.11
CA VAL A 70 -5.10 -0.03 3.87
C VAL A 70 -5.46 1.12 2.94
N CYS A 71 -6.75 1.39 2.78
CA CYS A 71 -7.22 2.53 2.01
C CYS A 71 -6.70 3.87 2.57
N GLY A 72 -6.82 4.07 3.88
CA GLY A 72 -6.41 5.31 4.54
C GLY A 72 -4.92 5.57 4.37
N ARG A 73 -4.11 4.51 4.47
CA ARG A 73 -2.68 4.56 4.16
C ARG A 73 -2.44 5.01 2.71
N ASP A 74 -3.04 4.33 1.75
CA ASP A 74 -2.80 4.61 0.33
C ASP A 74 -3.30 6.01 -0.07
N LEU A 75 -4.43 6.46 0.49
CA LEU A 75 -4.94 7.82 0.31
C LEU A 75 -3.99 8.87 0.90
N THR A 76 -3.45 8.62 2.10
CA THR A 76 -2.51 9.54 2.76
C THR A 76 -1.24 9.68 1.93
N ILE A 77 -0.74 8.58 1.37
CA ILE A 77 0.41 8.56 0.46
C ILE A 77 0.09 9.36 -0.82
N ALA A 78 -1.06 9.13 -1.43
CA ALA A 78 -1.49 9.85 -2.63
C ALA A 78 -1.57 11.36 -2.39
N VAL A 79 -2.18 11.78 -1.28
CA VAL A 79 -2.30 13.19 -0.89
C VAL A 79 -0.93 13.81 -0.61
N ALA A 80 -0.05 13.10 0.09
CA ALA A 80 1.30 13.59 0.37
C ALA A 80 2.11 13.81 -0.92
N ILE A 81 2.08 12.85 -1.85
CA ILE A 81 2.74 12.96 -3.15
C ILE A 81 2.11 14.10 -3.97
N TYR A 82 0.79 14.22 -3.99
CA TYR A 82 0.08 15.29 -4.71
C TYR A 82 0.45 16.69 -4.19
N CYS A 83 0.46 16.89 -2.87
CA CYS A 83 0.83 18.15 -2.25
C CYS A 83 2.30 18.52 -2.55
N LEU A 84 3.22 17.55 -2.48
CA LEU A 84 4.63 17.77 -2.79
C LEU A 84 4.86 18.04 -4.28
N GLY A 85 4.13 17.34 -5.16
CA GLY A 85 4.16 17.57 -6.60
C GLY A 85 3.63 18.96 -6.96
N ARG A 86 2.52 19.40 -6.34
CA ARG A 86 1.99 20.76 -6.54
C ARG A 86 2.96 21.84 -6.06
N ALA A 87 3.73 21.56 -5.01
CA ALA A 87 4.77 22.46 -4.49
C ALA A 87 6.09 22.39 -5.28
N GLY A 88 6.22 21.52 -6.30
CA GLY A 88 7.44 21.34 -7.08
C GLY A 88 8.61 20.73 -6.30
N ARG A 89 8.36 20.14 -5.12
CA ARG A 89 9.38 19.56 -4.23
C ARG A 89 9.70 18.12 -4.61
N ASN A 90 10.27 17.93 -5.80
CA ASN A 90 10.52 16.61 -6.39
C ASN A 90 11.39 15.69 -5.50
N LYS A 91 12.41 16.24 -4.82
CA LYS A 91 13.29 15.43 -3.94
C LYS A 91 12.55 14.82 -2.76
N GLU A 92 11.62 15.56 -2.18
CA GLU A 92 10.82 15.11 -1.05
C GLU A 92 9.73 14.16 -1.50
N MET A 93 9.13 14.44 -2.66
CA MET A 93 8.20 13.51 -3.31
C MET A 93 8.85 12.15 -3.54
N GLY A 94 10.08 12.12 -4.07
CA GLY A 94 10.85 10.89 -4.24
C GLY A 94 11.18 10.21 -2.91
N THR A 95 11.40 10.97 -1.84
CA THR A 95 11.66 10.42 -0.49
C THR A 95 10.42 9.78 0.12
N VAL A 96 9.24 10.39 -0.04
CA VAL A 96 7.96 9.79 0.36
C VAL A 96 7.68 8.51 -0.44
N ILE A 97 7.91 8.53 -1.75
CA ILE A 97 7.74 7.34 -2.60
C ILE A 97 8.70 6.21 -2.18
N LEU A 98 9.94 6.54 -1.82
CA LEU A 98 10.90 5.53 -1.34
C LEU A 98 10.53 4.98 0.05
N SER A 99 10.00 5.81 0.96
CA SER A 99 9.61 5.33 2.29
C SER A 99 8.42 4.37 2.23
N THR A 100 7.51 4.55 1.28
CA THR A 100 6.35 3.67 1.11
C THR A 100 6.72 2.30 0.54
N MET A 101 7.92 2.14 -0.05
CA MET A 101 8.43 0.84 -0.50
C MET A 101 8.63 -0.13 0.66
N CYS A 102 9.03 0.34 1.84
CA CYS A 102 9.13 -0.51 3.03
C CYS A 102 7.78 -1.15 3.37
N VAL A 103 6.69 -0.41 3.18
CA VAL A 103 5.34 -0.91 3.42
C VAL A 103 4.88 -1.82 2.28
N ALA A 104 5.20 -1.50 1.03
CA ALA A 104 4.89 -2.36 -0.11
C ALA A 104 5.60 -3.74 -0.04
N ILE A 105 6.82 -3.80 0.50
CA ILE A 105 7.53 -5.07 0.74
C ILE A 105 6.76 -5.93 1.74
N LEU A 106 6.22 -5.33 2.81
CA LEU A 106 5.39 -6.05 3.78
C LEU A 106 4.08 -6.56 3.14
N ASP A 107 3.46 -5.75 2.28
CA ASP A 107 2.25 -6.15 1.54
C ASP A 107 2.52 -7.35 0.60
N ILE A 108 3.64 -7.33 -0.13
CA ILE A 108 4.06 -8.46 -1.00
C ILE A 108 4.33 -9.71 -0.16
N TRP A 109 4.99 -9.55 1.00
CA TRP A 109 5.25 -10.67 1.90
C TRP A 109 3.96 -11.29 2.44
N LEU A 110 2.97 -10.48 2.82
CA LEU A 110 1.65 -10.94 3.24
C LEU A 110 0.90 -11.66 2.11
N ALA A 111 0.89 -11.10 0.90
CA ALA A 111 0.26 -11.72 -0.27
C ALA A 111 0.95 -13.05 -0.64
N TRP A 112 2.28 -13.11 -0.54
CA TRP A 112 3.07 -14.32 -0.78
C TRP A 112 2.77 -15.40 0.27
N ARG A 113 2.71 -15.02 1.56
CA ARG A 113 2.35 -15.90 2.67
C ARG A 113 0.94 -16.47 2.50
N ASN A 114 0.02 -15.68 1.93
CA ASN A 114 -1.35 -16.09 1.64
C ASN A 114 -1.49 -16.88 0.32
N LYS A 115 -0.37 -17.35 -0.28
CA LYS A 115 -0.32 -18.14 -1.53
C LYS A 115 -0.93 -17.43 -2.75
N LYS A 116 -1.09 -16.11 -2.70
CA LYS A 116 -1.53 -15.25 -3.82
C LYS A 116 -0.31 -14.84 -4.67
N TYR A 117 0.35 -15.85 -5.24
CA TYR A 117 1.56 -15.66 -6.04
C TYR A 117 1.41 -14.71 -7.24
N PRO A 118 0.32 -14.76 -8.05
CA PRO A 118 0.21 -13.87 -9.20
C PRO A 118 0.05 -12.41 -8.76
N GLU A 119 -0.70 -12.14 -7.71
CA GLU A 119 -0.88 -10.79 -7.16
C GLU A 119 0.40 -10.26 -6.52
N ALA A 120 1.14 -11.11 -5.79
CA ALA A 120 2.45 -10.76 -5.25
C ALA A 120 3.47 -10.41 -6.35
N LEU A 121 3.42 -11.13 -7.48
CA LEU A 121 4.30 -10.88 -8.63
C LEU A 121 3.96 -9.55 -9.30
N VAL A 122 2.67 -9.27 -9.55
CA VAL A 122 2.21 -7.98 -10.09
C VAL A 122 2.54 -6.83 -9.14
N ALA A 123 2.33 -7.01 -7.83
CA ALA A 123 2.69 -6.02 -6.82
C ALA A 123 4.20 -5.75 -6.83
N SER A 124 5.04 -6.79 -6.88
CA SER A 124 6.51 -6.64 -6.92
C SER A 124 6.99 -5.85 -8.14
N LEU A 125 6.43 -6.11 -9.33
CA LEU A 125 6.76 -5.36 -10.55
C LEU A 125 6.32 -3.89 -10.43
N GLY A 126 5.13 -3.65 -9.89
CA GLY A 126 4.64 -2.31 -9.60
C GLY A 126 5.54 -1.55 -8.62
N THR A 127 5.95 -2.20 -7.53
CA THR A 127 6.86 -1.63 -6.51
C THR A 127 8.22 -1.29 -7.13
N VAL A 128 8.77 -2.13 -7.99
CA VAL A 128 10.05 -1.84 -8.68
C VAL A 128 9.92 -0.63 -9.61
N ALA A 129 8.82 -0.52 -10.37
CA ALA A 129 8.57 0.64 -11.22
C ALA A 129 8.43 1.94 -10.39
N VAL A 130 7.67 1.89 -9.29
CA VAL A 130 7.47 3.03 -8.39
C VAL A 130 8.77 3.41 -7.67
N ALA A 131 9.59 2.44 -7.25
CA ALA A 131 10.90 2.67 -6.65
C ALA A 131 11.85 3.37 -7.63
N MET A 132 11.89 2.95 -8.89
CA MET A 132 12.68 3.62 -9.93
C MET A 132 12.25 5.08 -10.11
N VAL A 133 10.94 5.36 -10.08
CA VAL A 133 10.42 6.73 -10.08
C VAL A 133 10.88 7.52 -8.86
N GLY A 134 10.80 6.92 -7.66
CA GLY A 134 11.24 7.56 -6.42
C GLY A 134 12.73 7.92 -6.39
N VAL A 135 13.60 6.99 -6.83
CA VAL A 135 15.05 7.23 -6.97
C VAL A 135 15.31 8.36 -7.95
N LYS A 136 14.60 8.38 -9.08
CA LYS A 136 14.77 9.37 -10.14
C LYS A 136 14.24 10.76 -9.81
N LEU A 137 13.27 10.83 -8.90
CA LEU A 137 12.74 12.09 -8.35
C LEU A 137 13.65 12.68 -7.25
N ARG A 138 14.38 11.81 -6.55
CA ARG A 138 15.31 12.20 -5.48
C ARG A 138 16.68 12.64 -6.01
N GLY A 139 17.19 11.95 -7.04
CA GLY A 139 18.46 12.27 -7.70
C GLY A 139 18.39 13.56 -8.51
#